data_AF-A0A8C7T7P6-F1
#
_entry.id   AF-A0A8C7T7P6-F1
#
_cell.length_a   1.000
_cell.length_b   1.000
_cell.length_c   1.000
_cell.angle_alpha   90.00
_cell.angle_beta   90.00
_cell.angle_gamma   90.00
#
_symmetry.space_group_name_H-M   'P 1'
#
loop_
_entity.id
_entity.type
_entity.pdbx_description
1 polymer ?
#
loop_
_entity_poly.entity_id
_entity_poly.type
_entity_poly.pdbx_seq_one_letter_code
_entity_poly.pdbx_strand_id
1 'polypeptide(L)'
;MTSVHLTSVFENDVRLLTRLCLLPDVCKTFGSGVVQMFNGTVFYVHSTCPFTLTRFTHNRVDCDITVRRGENGLLEYVEINVNKIQTRILYNGTIFVEQRMVSLPYDHTYQHVFQYGTNTKLRSTVLPLSVIWSSVGVGIDSLWVKLEQELVPGMTGLCGRPDIPGQLPYKHIFYTSSKYIHKYIILCQENIYGYEKELYVGCAFYKEIAHRCQTSYAWRTLTHCPEFSCPGELHFEEQGDAFVPTCSNPAPRTNDQDITSTCVCPQGQVLNDRAEGHYCVSESACPCVYAGRNYAPKEERRTKCQTCMCYNGKWICSQNSCPSRCVIEGQFVTTFDGKQYTLPGKCSYMASKGFNWTITIHFSETTSSIQNVFLQIYQVRFEKEEIRELHQSDNAMVFWQSSMYVQVLTSFGMKIQVQTSPDLQLYITLPQSEVGMPEGLCGNYNTDTTDDFTTSSGIVENAAEPFALSWSVGDCPVNIPKVCINTDNEIFADEKCHTLRDSSGIFAKCYDHVPTDNYHKACIQRTCTCGTGLQQCLCVALANYAKACANQGITVGDWRRATNCSE
;
A
#
# COMPACT_ATOMS: atom_id res chain seq x y z
N MET A 1 1.22 29.87 -44.29
CA MET A 1 -0.14 30.44 -44.42
C MET A 1 -0.03 31.94 -44.17
N THR A 2 -0.56 32.78 -45.06
CA THR A 2 -0.48 34.24 -44.96
C THR A 2 -1.36 34.77 -43.82
N SER A 3 -0.93 35.85 -43.16
CA SER A 3 -1.58 36.53 -41.99
C SER A 3 -3.10 36.79 -42.13
N VAL A 4 -3.61 36.85 -43.36
CA VAL A 4 -5.03 37.07 -43.70
C VAL A 4 -5.89 35.81 -43.49
N HIS A 5 -5.32 34.61 -43.58
CA HIS A 5 -6.08 33.36 -43.35
C HIS A 5 -6.31 33.08 -41.86
N LEU A 6 -5.31 33.38 -41.00
CA LEU A 6 -5.39 33.23 -39.54
C LEU A 6 -6.48 34.11 -38.93
N THR A 7 -6.67 35.33 -39.43
CA THR A 7 -7.70 36.27 -38.94
C THR A 7 -9.11 35.87 -39.37
N SER A 8 -9.29 35.34 -40.58
CA SER A 8 -10.60 34.88 -41.10
C SER A 8 -11.14 33.61 -40.43
N VAL A 9 -10.24 32.70 -40.03
CA VAL A 9 -10.56 31.48 -39.26
C VAL A 9 -10.96 31.89 -37.84
N PHE A 10 -10.18 32.77 -37.20
CA PHE A 10 -10.45 33.28 -35.85
C PHE A 10 -11.75 34.09 -35.67
N GLU A 11 -12.14 34.93 -36.64
CA GLU A 11 -13.36 35.75 -36.51
C GLU A 11 -14.64 34.91 -36.53
N ASN A 12 -14.65 33.79 -37.25
CA ASN A 12 -15.77 32.84 -37.26
C ASN A 12 -15.72 31.88 -36.07
N ASP A 13 -14.52 31.42 -35.67
CA ASP A 13 -14.34 30.40 -34.63
C ASP A 13 -14.63 30.90 -33.20
N VAL A 14 -14.27 32.15 -32.88
CA VAL A 14 -14.48 32.69 -31.53
C VAL A 14 -15.92 33.15 -31.31
N ARG A 15 -16.67 33.51 -32.37
CA ARG A 15 -18.08 33.92 -32.27
C ARG A 15 -19.00 32.76 -31.86
N LEU A 16 -18.68 31.53 -32.25
CA LEU A 16 -19.47 30.33 -31.94
C LEU A 16 -19.41 29.88 -30.47
N LEU A 17 -18.46 30.39 -29.67
CA LEU A 17 -18.14 29.86 -28.34
C LEU A 17 -18.71 30.68 -27.15
N THR A 18 -19.76 31.50 -27.32
CA THR A 18 -20.09 32.55 -26.33
C THR A 18 -21.35 32.33 -25.45
N ARG A 19 -21.14 31.87 -24.21
CA ARG A 19 -21.87 32.29 -22.99
C ARG A 19 -20.86 32.54 -21.84
N LEU A 20 -21.18 33.45 -20.92
CA LEU A 20 -20.27 33.99 -19.90
C LEU A 20 -19.71 32.93 -18.93
N CYS A 21 -18.38 32.94 -18.74
CA CYS A 21 -17.68 32.00 -17.86
C CYS A 21 -16.64 32.67 -16.96
N LEU A 22 -16.89 32.63 -15.65
CA LEU A 22 -15.96 33.03 -14.59
C LEU A 22 -15.61 31.79 -13.76
N LEU A 23 -14.33 31.44 -13.69
CA LEU A 23 -13.76 30.65 -12.59
C LEU A 23 -12.82 31.59 -11.82
N PRO A 24 -13.27 32.25 -10.74
CA PRO A 24 -12.36 32.89 -9.80
C PRO A 24 -11.45 31.83 -9.13
N ASP A 25 -10.27 32.25 -8.64
CA ASP A 25 -9.36 31.48 -7.77
C ASP A 25 -8.45 30.41 -8.42
N VAL A 26 -8.24 30.48 -9.74
CA VAL A 26 -7.24 29.65 -10.45
C VAL A 26 -6.28 30.51 -11.27
N CYS A 27 -4.99 30.45 -10.93
CA CYS A 27 -3.92 30.98 -11.79
C CYS A 27 -3.51 29.92 -12.81
N LYS A 28 -3.30 30.33 -14.07
CA LYS A 28 -2.94 29.41 -15.15
C LYS A 28 -1.79 29.95 -15.98
N THR A 29 -0.94 29.08 -16.45
CA THR A 29 0.00 29.37 -17.55
C THR A 29 -0.07 28.24 -18.57
N PHE A 30 -0.15 28.59 -19.85
CA PHE A 30 -0.39 27.63 -20.93
C PHE A 30 0.13 28.16 -22.27
N GLY A 31 0.22 27.27 -23.25
CA GLY A 31 0.77 27.60 -24.57
C GLY A 31 2.22 28.06 -24.46
N SER A 32 2.63 29.09 -25.20
CA SER A 32 4.01 29.59 -25.25
C SER A 32 4.34 30.70 -24.26
N GLY A 33 3.35 31.20 -23.51
CA GLY A 33 3.58 32.37 -22.64
C GLY A 33 2.34 33.03 -22.06
N VAL A 34 1.13 32.50 -22.32
CA VAL A 34 -0.10 33.09 -21.80
C VAL A 34 -0.23 32.78 -20.32
N VAL A 35 -0.48 33.82 -19.52
CA VAL A 35 -0.68 33.74 -18.08
C VAL A 35 -2.01 34.37 -17.70
N GLN A 36 -2.78 33.66 -16.87
CA GLN A 36 -3.98 34.14 -16.20
C GLN A 36 -3.72 34.27 -14.70
N MET A 37 -3.89 35.46 -14.14
CA MET A 37 -3.82 35.73 -12.70
C MET A 37 -5.03 35.15 -11.96
N PHE A 38 -4.94 35.05 -10.62
CA PHE A 38 -6.08 34.63 -9.78
C PHE A 38 -7.31 35.55 -9.90
N ASN A 39 -7.11 36.84 -10.19
CA ASN A 39 -8.20 37.80 -10.42
C ASN A 39 -8.82 37.70 -11.84
N GLY A 40 -8.38 36.73 -12.65
CA GLY A 40 -8.85 36.51 -14.02
C GLY A 40 -8.18 37.39 -15.09
N THR A 41 -7.25 38.27 -14.72
CA THR A 41 -6.49 39.09 -15.69
C THR A 41 -5.55 38.20 -16.49
N VAL A 42 -5.62 38.32 -17.82
CA VAL A 42 -4.76 37.59 -18.76
C VAL A 42 -3.74 38.50 -19.44
N PHE A 43 -2.53 38.00 -19.68
CA PHE A 43 -1.43 38.68 -20.38
C PHE A 43 -0.45 37.64 -20.96
N TYR A 44 0.48 38.08 -21.81
CA TYR A 44 1.51 37.23 -22.42
C TYR A 44 2.91 37.59 -21.90
N VAL A 45 3.75 36.57 -21.70
CA VAL A 45 5.14 36.71 -21.25
C VAL A 45 6.06 36.04 -22.26
N HIS A 46 6.87 36.84 -22.94
CA HIS A 46 7.87 36.36 -23.89
C HIS A 46 9.24 36.20 -23.21
N SER A 47 9.51 35.02 -22.66
CA SER A 47 10.82 34.73 -22.02
C SER A 47 11.08 33.22 -21.86
N THR A 48 12.35 32.83 -22.02
CA THR A 48 12.88 31.50 -21.66
C THR A 48 13.63 31.51 -20.32
N CYS A 49 13.73 32.67 -19.67
CA CYS A 49 14.29 32.75 -18.32
C CYS A 49 13.33 32.12 -17.31
N PRO A 50 13.84 31.58 -16.18
CA PRO A 50 12.99 31.15 -15.08
C PRO A 50 12.21 32.35 -14.51
N PHE A 51 10.92 32.16 -14.23
CA PHE A 51 10.09 33.17 -13.58
C PHE A 51 9.23 32.56 -12.48
N THR A 52 9.06 33.32 -11.40
CA THR A 52 8.21 32.97 -10.27
C THR A 52 6.75 33.20 -10.65
N LEU A 53 6.00 32.10 -10.80
CA LEU A 53 4.59 32.12 -11.11
C LEU A 53 3.79 32.64 -9.91
N THR A 54 4.05 32.09 -8.71
CA THR A 54 3.51 32.64 -7.46
C THR A 54 4.45 32.35 -6.29
N ARG A 55 4.52 33.28 -5.34
CA ARG A 55 5.23 33.12 -4.07
C ARG A 55 4.44 33.77 -2.95
N PHE A 56 4.23 33.03 -1.87
CA PHE A 56 3.53 33.53 -0.69
C PHE A 56 3.86 32.69 0.56
N THR A 57 3.53 33.25 1.71
CA THR A 57 3.61 32.57 3.00
C THR A 57 2.22 32.53 3.61
N HIS A 58 1.77 31.36 4.03
CA HIS A 58 0.50 31.17 4.74
C HIS A 58 0.73 30.31 5.97
N ASN A 59 0.24 30.74 7.14
CA ASN A 59 0.43 30.02 8.40
C ASN A 59 1.89 29.58 8.68
N ARG A 60 2.87 30.46 8.35
CA ARG A 60 4.32 30.21 8.46
C ARG A 60 4.87 29.11 7.52
N VAL A 61 4.08 28.69 6.55
CA VAL A 61 4.50 27.77 5.49
C VAL A 61 4.71 28.57 4.21
N ASP A 62 5.91 28.46 3.66
CA ASP A 62 6.27 29.12 2.40
C ASP A 62 5.88 28.26 1.20
N CYS A 63 5.37 28.93 0.17
CA CYS A 63 5.13 28.38 -1.16
C CYS A 63 5.86 29.22 -2.20
N ASP A 64 6.63 28.57 -3.06
CA ASP A 64 7.22 29.17 -4.26
C ASP A 64 7.01 28.23 -5.44
N ILE A 65 6.37 28.74 -6.50
CA ILE A 65 6.21 28.03 -7.76
C ILE A 65 6.97 28.82 -8.83
N THR A 66 8.01 28.20 -9.36
CA THR A 66 8.86 28.77 -10.41
C THR A 66 8.77 27.88 -11.65
N VAL A 67 8.70 28.50 -12.82
CA VAL A 67 8.59 27.78 -14.09
C VAL A 67 9.60 28.32 -15.08
N ARG A 68 10.00 27.49 -16.05
CA ARG A 68 10.87 27.90 -17.15
C ARG A 68 10.37 27.32 -18.46
N ARG A 69 10.37 28.13 -19.51
CA ARG A 69 10.04 27.72 -20.88
C ARG A 69 11.28 27.36 -21.67
N GLY A 70 11.15 26.34 -22.51
CA GLY A 70 12.15 25.95 -23.50
C GLY A 70 12.03 26.76 -24.78
N GLU A 71 12.94 26.52 -25.73
CA GLU A 71 12.93 27.16 -27.04
C GLU A 71 11.71 26.77 -27.89
N ASN A 72 11.06 25.64 -27.59
CA ASN A 72 9.81 25.20 -28.21
C ASN A 72 8.56 25.91 -27.65
N GLY A 73 8.74 26.86 -26.73
CA GLY A 73 7.65 27.63 -26.11
C GLY A 73 6.96 26.92 -24.96
N LEU A 74 7.03 25.59 -24.87
CA LEU A 74 6.45 24.83 -23.76
C LEU A 74 7.29 24.95 -22.49
N LEU A 75 6.69 24.59 -21.35
CA LEU A 75 7.41 24.55 -20.08
C LEU A 75 8.41 23.38 -20.07
N GLU A 76 9.69 23.70 -19.90
CA GLU A 76 10.81 22.76 -19.79
C GLU A 76 10.87 22.13 -18.40
N TYR A 77 10.60 22.94 -17.37
CA TYR A 77 10.41 22.44 -16.01
C TYR A 77 9.49 23.33 -15.18
N VAL A 78 8.92 22.73 -14.15
CA VAL A 78 8.18 23.38 -13.08
C VAL A 78 8.83 22.99 -11.76
N GLU A 79 9.07 23.97 -10.90
CA GLU A 79 9.60 23.77 -9.56
C GLU A 79 8.59 24.30 -8.54
N ILE A 80 8.13 23.40 -7.66
CA ILE A 80 7.15 23.65 -6.63
C ILE A 80 7.85 23.42 -5.29
N ASN A 81 8.05 24.50 -4.54
CA ASN A 81 8.61 24.45 -3.21
C ASN A 81 7.49 24.70 -2.19
N VAL A 82 7.17 23.70 -1.38
CA VAL A 82 6.20 23.83 -0.28
C VAL A 82 6.87 23.39 1.01
N ASN A 83 6.95 24.28 2.00
CA ASN A 83 7.60 24.01 3.27
C ASN A 83 9.06 23.48 3.11
N LYS A 84 9.82 24.09 2.18
CA LYS A 84 11.20 23.69 1.80
C LYS A 84 11.33 22.34 1.09
N ILE A 85 10.23 21.62 0.86
CA ILE A 85 10.24 20.42 0.02
C ILE A 85 10.17 20.85 -1.44
N GLN A 86 11.23 20.55 -2.18
CA GLN A 86 11.32 20.86 -3.61
C GLN A 86 10.78 19.68 -4.42
N THR A 87 9.73 19.96 -5.19
CA THR A 87 9.20 19.08 -6.23
C THR A 87 9.51 19.68 -7.59
N ARG A 88 10.27 18.95 -8.42
CA ARG A 88 10.67 19.39 -9.76
C ARG A 88 10.08 18.46 -10.80
N ILE A 89 9.35 19.03 -11.76
CA ILE A 89 8.71 18.34 -12.87
C ILE A 89 9.48 18.70 -14.14
N LEU A 90 9.90 17.72 -14.91
CA LEU A 90 10.61 17.92 -16.18
C LEU A 90 9.68 17.82 -17.39
N TYR A 91 10.14 18.32 -18.55
CA TYR A 91 9.43 18.37 -19.82
C TYR A 91 8.82 17.02 -20.26
N ASN A 92 9.43 15.91 -19.87
CA ASN A 92 9.00 14.54 -20.20
C ASN A 92 8.01 13.95 -19.18
N GLY A 93 7.54 14.73 -18.20
CA GLY A 93 6.64 14.30 -17.13
C GLY A 93 7.32 13.60 -15.96
N THR A 94 8.64 13.42 -15.95
CA THR A 94 9.36 12.85 -14.80
C THR A 94 9.32 13.81 -13.61
N ILE A 95 9.05 13.26 -12.42
CA ILE A 95 8.89 14.02 -11.18
C ILE A 95 10.02 13.65 -10.21
N PHE A 96 10.67 14.67 -9.68
CA PHE A 96 11.68 14.56 -8.63
C PHE A 96 11.17 15.23 -7.37
N VAL A 97 11.25 14.55 -6.24
CA VAL A 97 11.01 15.12 -4.91
C VAL A 97 12.31 15.00 -4.12
N GLU A 98 12.86 16.13 -3.66
CA GLU A 98 14.16 16.18 -2.97
C GLU A 98 15.27 15.44 -3.76
N GLN A 99 15.33 15.67 -5.07
CA GLN A 99 16.28 15.06 -6.01
C GLN A 99 16.12 13.55 -6.24
N ARG A 100 15.07 12.91 -5.70
CA ARG A 100 14.76 11.51 -5.96
C ARG A 100 13.61 11.39 -6.97
N MET A 101 13.80 10.56 -7.98
CA MET A 101 12.73 10.23 -8.92
C MET A 101 11.64 9.45 -8.20
N VAL A 102 10.38 9.84 -8.40
CA VAL A 102 9.21 9.21 -7.75
C VAL A 102 8.25 8.63 -8.79
N SER A 103 7.56 7.55 -8.41
CA SER A 103 6.41 7.01 -9.15
C SER A 103 5.10 7.48 -8.53
N LEU A 104 4.05 7.58 -9.33
CA LEU A 104 2.71 7.95 -8.87
C LEU A 104 1.90 6.72 -8.43
N PRO A 105 1.01 6.84 -7.42
CA PRO A 105 0.88 7.99 -6.52
C PRO A 105 2.09 8.10 -5.57
N TYR A 106 2.39 9.32 -5.14
CA TYR A 106 3.47 9.61 -4.21
C TYR A 106 2.96 10.40 -3.01
N ASP A 107 3.16 9.84 -1.82
CA ASP A 107 2.79 10.43 -0.55
C ASP A 107 4.03 10.94 0.21
N HIS A 108 3.93 12.19 0.68
CA HIS A 108 4.89 12.81 1.57
C HIS A 108 4.14 13.58 2.66
N THR A 109 4.79 13.86 3.78
CA THR A 109 4.21 14.55 4.95
C THR A 109 3.45 15.84 4.59
N TYR A 110 3.90 16.57 3.56
CA TYR A 110 3.37 17.89 3.18
C TYR A 110 2.64 17.95 1.83
N GLN A 111 2.67 16.85 1.06
CA GLN A 111 2.15 16.83 -0.30
C GLN A 111 1.76 15.42 -0.74
N HIS A 112 0.72 15.35 -1.56
CA HIS A 112 0.27 14.14 -2.24
C HIS A 112 0.27 14.39 -3.74
N VAL A 113 0.98 13.55 -4.52
CA VAL A 113 1.07 13.67 -5.97
C VAL A 113 0.44 12.45 -6.62
N PHE A 114 -0.52 12.66 -7.51
CA PHE A 114 -1.34 11.57 -8.06
C PHE A 114 -1.87 11.90 -9.46
N GLN A 115 -2.28 10.85 -10.17
CA GLN A 115 -2.93 10.98 -11.47
C GLN A 115 -4.33 11.60 -11.31
N TYR A 116 -4.66 12.59 -12.13
CA TYR A 116 -5.93 13.34 -12.10
C TYR A 116 -6.46 13.47 -13.53
N GLY A 117 -7.23 12.48 -13.98
CA GLY A 117 -7.60 12.31 -15.38
C GLY A 117 -6.37 12.16 -16.27
N THR A 118 -6.28 12.94 -17.35
CA THR A 118 -5.08 13.02 -18.21
C THR A 118 -3.97 13.91 -17.63
N ASN A 119 -4.23 14.58 -16.50
CA ASN A 119 -3.30 15.50 -15.85
C ASN A 119 -2.66 14.83 -14.63
N THR A 120 -1.64 15.46 -14.07
CA THR A 120 -1.10 15.11 -12.76
C THR A 120 -1.42 16.24 -11.79
N LYS A 121 -1.77 15.88 -10.54
CA LYS A 121 -2.13 16.82 -9.48
C LYS A 121 -1.24 16.62 -8.27
N LEU A 122 -0.63 17.71 -7.81
CA LEU A 122 -0.02 17.83 -6.49
C LEU A 122 -1.01 18.56 -5.60
N ARG A 123 -1.43 17.93 -4.50
CA ARG A 123 -2.22 18.54 -3.44
C ARG A 123 -1.35 18.75 -2.22
N SER A 124 -1.27 19.97 -1.71
CA SER A 124 -0.59 20.22 -0.45
C SER A 124 -1.47 19.80 0.73
N THR A 125 -0.86 19.19 1.76
CA THR A 125 -1.55 18.83 3.01
C THR A 125 -1.42 19.94 4.07
N VAL A 126 -0.54 20.91 3.84
CA VAL A 126 -0.23 22.03 4.76
C VAL A 126 -0.69 23.38 4.24
N LEU A 127 -0.96 23.48 2.93
CA LEU A 127 -1.52 24.66 2.28
C LEU A 127 -2.80 24.28 1.53
N PRO A 128 -3.82 25.15 1.51
CA PRO A 128 -5.04 24.97 0.73
C PRO A 128 -4.79 25.32 -0.74
N LEU A 129 -3.89 24.56 -1.37
CA LEU A 129 -3.38 24.77 -2.72
C LEU A 129 -3.21 23.42 -3.41
N SER A 130 -3.66 23.36 -4.66
CA SER A 130 -3.34 22.28 -5.59
C SER A 130 -2.64 22.84 -6.82
N VAL A 131 -1.66 22.10 -7.32
CA VAL A 131 -0.98 22.37 -8.60
C VAL A 131 -1.31 21.23 -9.56
N ILE A 132 -1.89 21.56 -10.71
CA ILE A 132 -2.31 20.60 -11.74
C ILE A 132 -1.55 20.90 -13.01
N TRP A 133 -0.96 19.91 -13.66
CA TRP A 133 -0.25 20.10 -14.91
C TRP A 133 -0.54 19.01 -15.92
N SER A 134 -0.38 19.36 -17.19
CA SER A 134 -0.51 18.47 -18.33
C SER A 134 0.82 18.40 -19.05
N SER A 135 1.34 17.18 -19.20
CA SER A 135 2.58 16.90 -19.92
C SER A 135 2.25 16.29 -21.27
N VAL A 136 2.85 16.84 -22.31
CA VAL A 136 2.85 16.30 -23.67
C VAL A 136 4.27 15.86 -24.02
N GLY A 137 4.45 14.98 -25.01
CA GLY A 137 5.74 14.31 -25.26
C GLY A 137 6.98 15.21 -25.45
N VAL A 138 6.78 16.52 -25.67
CA VAL A 138 7.84 17.51 -25.88
C VAL A 138 7.89 18.63 -24.82
N GLY A 139 7.03 18.60 -23.79
CA GLY A 139 6.99 19.64 -22.75
C GLY A 139 5.72 19.64 -21.91
N ILE A 140 5.66 20.53 -20.92
CA ILE A 140 4.44 20.77 -20.13
C ILE A 140 3.65 21.89 -20.83
N ASP A 141 2.43 21.60 -21.26
CA ASP A 141 1.63 22.49 -22.12
C ASP A 141 0.72 23.44 -21.32
N SER A 142 0.37 23.04 -20.10
CA SER A 142 -0.44 23.82 -19.18
C SER A 142 -0.13 23.49 -17.72
N LEU A 143 -0.21 24.51 -16.88
CA LEU A 143 -0.02 24.44 -15.43
C LEU A 143 -1.06 25.34 -14.76
N TRP A 144 -1.81 24.77 -13.82
CA TRP A 144 -2.84 25.44 -13.05
C TRP A 144 -2.46 25.41 -11.57
N VAL A 145 -2.64 26.56 -10.92
CA VAL A 145 -2.51 26.71 -9.48
C VAL A 145 -3.90 27.07 -8.96
N LYS A 146 -4.53 26.12 -8.26
CA LYS A 146 -5.88 26.26 -7.68
C LYS A 146 -5.76 26.48 -6.18
N LEU A 147 -6.43 27.51 -5.67
CA LEU A 147 -6.57 27.74 -4.24
C LEU A 147 -7.89 27.11 -3.75
N GLU A 148 -7.86 26.46 -2.59
CA GLU A 148 -9.05 25.86 -1.95
C GLU A 148 -9.74 26.86 -0.99
N GLN A 149 -9.18 28.07 -0.81
CA GLN A 149 -9.72 29.16 0.01
C GLN A 149 -9.43 30.53 -0.63
N GLU A 150 -10.04 31.61 -0.10
CA GLU A 150 -9.79 32.99 -0.54
C GLU A 150 -8.30 33.38 -0.46
N LEU A 151 -7.91 34.30 -1.35
CA LEU A 151 -6.53 34.70 -1.62
C LEU A 151 -5.72 35.02 -0.37
N VAL A 152 -4.48 34.51 -0.31
CA VAL A 152 -3.55 34.80 0.79
C VAL A 152 -2.93 36.19 0.60
N PRO A 153 -3.02 37.11 1.59
CA PRO A 153 -2.36 38.41 1.52
C PRO A 153 -0.85 38.28 1.30
N GLY A 154 -0.27 39.12 0.44
CA GLY A 154 1.18 39.11 0.17
C GLY A 154 1.63 38.15 -0.93
N MET A 155 0.72 37.54 -1.70
CA MET A 155 1.06 36.82 -2.94
C MET A 155 1.80 37.73 -3.95
N THR A 156 2.95 37.24 -4.42
CA THR A 156 3.82 37.90 -5.40
C THR A 156 4.11 36.96 -6.58
N GLY A 157 4.70 37.48 -7.66
CA GLY A 157 4.93 36.74 -8.90
C GLY A 157 3.88 37.03 -9.96
N LEU A 158 3.92 36.30 -11.07
CA LEU A 158 3.04 36.54 -12.23
C LEU A 158 1.55 36.34 -11.93
N CYS A 159 1.21 35.57 -10.90
CA CYS A 159 -0.17 35.35 -10.46
C CYS A 159 -0.70 36.40 -9.45
N GLY A 160 0.13 37.29 -8.88
CA GLY A 160 -0.25 38.30 -7.84
C GLY A 160 0.07 39.75 -8.27
N ARG A 161 -0.61 40.83 -7.84
CA ARG A 161 -1.28 41.19 -6.56
C ARG A 161 -2.82 41.35 -6.63
N PRO A 162 -3.58 41.02 -5.56
CA PRO A 162 -5.00 41.37 -5.42
C PRO A 162 -5.32 42.79 -4.91
N ASP A 163 -4.36 43.56 -4.39
CA ASP A 163 -4.67 44.82 -3.69
C ASP A 163 -4.32 46.08 -4.51
N ILE A 164 -5.33 46.68 -5.14
CA ILE A 164 -5.39 48.14 -5.32
C ILE A 164 -6.47 48.66 -4.37
N PRO A 165 -6.13 49.41 -3.31
CA PRO A 165 -7.12 50.06 -2.46
C PRO A 165 -7.89 51.07 -3.32
N GLY A 166 -9.20 50.87 -3.49
CA GLY A 166 -10.08 51.79 -4.23
C GLY A 166 -10.82 51.18 -5.43
N GLN A 167 -10.58 49.91 -5.77
CA GLN A 167 -11.46 49.19 -6.69
C GLN A 167 -12.40 48.28 -5.89
N LEU A 168 -13.70 48.55 -5.99
CA LEU A 168 -14.79 47.82 -5.31
C LEU A 168 -14.65 46.29 -5.44
N PRO A 169 -15.01 45.53 -4.39
CA PRO A 169 -15.05 44.07 -4.47
C PRO A 169 -16.05 43.65 -5.55
N TYR A 170 -15.60 42.77 -6.44
CA TYR A 170 -16.43 41.91 -7.28
C TYR A 170 -17.78 42.49 -7.72
N LYS A 171 -17.77 43.53 -8.56
CA LYS A 171 -18.86 43.66 -9.53
C LYS A 171 -18.52 42.75 -10.70
N HIS A 172 -19.43 41.84 -11.04
CA HIS A 172 -19.48 41.20 -12.34
C HIS A 172 -19.31 42.28 -13.42
N ILE A 173 -18.08 42.52 -13.87
CA ILE A 173 -17.85 43.34 -15.05
C ILE A 173 -18.24 42.41 -16.19
N PHE A 174 -19.50 42.51 -16.61
CA PHE A 174 -19.95 42.06 -17.90
C PHE A 174 -19.13 42.84 -18.95
N TYR A 175 -17.95 42.34 -19.29
CA TYR A 175 -17.29 42.78 -20.50
C TYR A 175 -18.23 42.38 -21.64
N THR A 176 -18.69 43.36 -22.42
CA THR A 176 -19.35 43.11 -23.70
C THR A 176 -18.50 42.08 -24.46
N SER A 177 -19.10 40.99 -24.93
CA SER A 177 -18.41 39.85 -25.56
C SER A 177 -17.30 40.29 -26.53
N SER A 178 -17.53 41.35 -27.31
CA SER A 178 -16.58 41.91 -28.28
C SER A 178 -15.20 42.33 -27.71
N LYS A 179 -15.13 43.09 -26.59
CA LYS A 179 -13.84 43.58 -26.04
C LYS A 179 -13.01 42.45 -25.44
N TYR A 180 -13.68 41.46 -24.85
CA TYR A 180 -13.05 40.29 -24.27
C TYR A 180 -12.49 39.37 -25.36
N ILE A 181 -13.29 39.12 -26.41
CA ILE A 181 -12.87 38.38 -27.61
C ILE A 181 -11.63 39.00 -28.25
N HIS A 182 -11.61 40.33 -28.41
CA HIS A 182 -10.48 41.02 -29.01
C HIS A 182 -9.17 40.79 -28.24
N LYS A 183 -9.23 40.77 -26.91
CA LYS A 183 -8.05 40.49 -26.06
C LYS A 183 -7.51 39.07 -26.28
N TYR A 184 -8.38 38.07 -26.41
CA TYR A 184 -7.97 36.70 -26.65
C TYR A 184 -7.45 36.45 -28.07
N ILE A 185 -7.95 37.19 -29.06
CA ILE A 185 -7.40 37.15 -30.42
C ILE A 185 -5.95 37.65 -30.41
N ILE A 186 -5.66 38.76 -29.72
CA ILE A 186 -4.29 39.28 -29.58
C ILE A 186 -3.41 38.26 -28.86
N LEU A 187 -3.86 37.71 -27.72
CA LEU A 187 -3.10 36.70 -26.98
C LEU A 187 -2.84 35.45 -27.82
N CYS A 188 -3.77 35.07 -28.70
CA CYS A 188 -3.54 33.94 -29.58
C CYS A 188 -2.45 34.22 -30.62
N GLN A 189 -2.47 35.42 -31.21
CA GLN A 189 -1.42 35.86 -32.13
C GLN A 189 -0.05 35.84 -31.44
N GLU A 190 0.04 36.39 -30.24
CA GLU A 190 1.28 36.35 -29.43
C GLU A 190 1.68 34.91 -29.08
N ASN A 191 0.73 34.05 -28.75
CA ASN A 191 0.98 32.64 -28.42
C ASN A 191 1.55 31.85 -29.61
N ILE A 192 1.06 32.11 -30.82
CA ILE A 192 1.44 31.38 -32.04
C ILE A 192 2.70 31.97 -32.68
N TYR A 193 2.96 33.26 -32.50
CA TYR A 193 4.07 33.95 -33.14
C TYR A 193 5.43 33.33 -32.78
N GLY A 194 6.17 32.85 -33.79
CA GLY A 194 7.44 32.14 -33.61
C GLY A 194 7.29 30.65 -33.27
N TYR A 195 6.06 30.16 -33.13
CA TYR A 195 5.70 28.78 -32.77
C TYR A 195 4.68 28.18 -33.77
N GLU A 196 4.64 28.67 -35.00
CA GLU A 196 3.61 28.32 -35.99
C GLU A 196 3.62 26.83 -36.38
N LYS A 197 4.76 26.16 -36.14
CA LYS A 197 4.94 24.72 -36.40
C LYS A 197 4.74 23.86 -35.14
N GLU A 198 4.64 24.46 -33.96
CA GLU A 198 4.52 23.76 -32.68
C GLU A 198 3.04 23.53 -32.35
N LEU A 199 2.52 22.38 -32.79
CA LEU A 199 1.10 22.03 -32.63
C LEU A 199 0.60 22.13 -31.17
N TYR A 200 1.41 21.64 -30.22
CA TYR A 200 1.04 21.64 -28.79
C TYR A 200 0.88 23.05 -28.21
N VAL A 201 1.63 24.04 -28.70
CA VAL A 201 1.51 25.45 -28.26
C VAL A 201 0.14 26.02 -28.61
N GLY A 202 -0.31 25.79 -29.85
CA GLY A 202 -1.64 26.21 -30.30
C GLY A 202 -2.75 25.44 -29.57
N CYS A 203 -2.61 24.11 -29.49
CA CYS A 203 -3.64 23.27 -28.88
C CYS A 203 -3.83 23.52 -27.39
N ALA A 204 -2.77 23.81 -26.64
CA ALA A 204 -2.90 24.22 -25.24
C ALA A 204 -3.74 25.50 -25.09
N PHE A 205 -3.51 26.49 -25.96
CA PHE A 205 -4.32 27.72 -25.98
C PHE A 205 -5.79 27.42 -26.24
N TYR A 206 -6.09 26.69 -27.32
CA TYR A 206 -7.47 26.36 -27.67
C TYR A 206 -8.18 25.51 -26.60
N LYS A 207 -7.48 24.54 -26.00
CA LYS A 207 -7.98 23.71 -24.90
C LYS A 207 -8.45 24.57 -23.72
N GLU A 208 -7.68 25.58 -23.32
CA GLU A 208 -8.05 26.46 -22.22
C GLU A 208 -9.26 27.34 -22.54
N ILE A 209 -9.36 27.84 -23.79
CA ILE A 209 -10.52 28.60 -24.23
C ILE A 209 -11.78 27.73 -24.25
N ALA A 210 -11.68 26.51 -24.77
CA ALA A 210 -12.78 25.55 -24.82
C ALA A 210 -13.25 25.14 -23.43
N HIS A 211 -12.32 24.80 -22.52
CA HIS A 211 -12.63 24.47 -21.13
C HIS A 211 -13.36 25.62 -20.43
N ARG A 212 -12.93 26.87 -20.67
CA ARG A 212 -13.56 28.03 -20.04
C ARG A 212 -15.03 28.16 -20.45
N CYS A 213 -15.40 27.86 -21.68
CA CYS A 213 -16.73 28.18 -22.21
C CYS A 213 -17.80 27.09 -22.01
N GLN A 214 -17.47 25.89 -21.47
CA GLN A 214 -18.36 24.71 -21.43
C GLN A 214 -19.02 24.40 -22.79
N THR A 215 -18.44 24.88 -23.89
CA THR A 215 -19.02 24.81 -25.23
C THR A 215 -18.48 23.60 -25.98
N SER A 216 -19.41 22.73 -26.37
CA SER A 216 -19.43 21.79 -27.51
C SER A 216 -18.11 21.18 -28.00
N TYR A 217 -18.12 19.85 -28.02
CA TYR A 217 -17.16 18.83 -28.52
C TYR A 217 -16.48 19.05 -29.89
N ALA A 218 -16.69 20.17 -30.59
CA ALA A 218 -16.22 20.40 -31.96
C ALA A 218 -14.94 21.26 -32.07
N TRP A 219 -14.40 21.80 -30.97
CA TRP A 219 -13.23 22.69 -31.04
C TRP A 219 -12.00 22.00 -31.63
N ARG A 220 -11.78 20.72 -31.31
CA ARG A 220 -10.67 19.92 -31.86
C ARG A 220 -10.76 19.74 -33.37
N THR A 221 -11.97 19.50 -33.87
CA THR A 221 -12.24 19.41 -35.31
C THR A 221 -11.96 20.74 -36.02
N LEU A 222 -12.33 21.86 -35.41
CA LEU A 222 -12.12 23.20 -35.97
C LEU A 222 -10.62 23.59 -35.96
N THR A 223 -9.93 23.32 -34.86
CA THR A 223 -8.53 23.74 -34.65
C THR A 223 -7.51 22.74 -35.20
N HIS A 224 -7.97 21.59 -35.70
CA HIS A 224 -7.13 20.46 -36.13
C HIS A 224 -6.21 19.94 -35.00
N CYS A 225 -6.62 20.14 -33.75
CA CYS A 225 -5.91 19.62 -32.58
C CYS A 225 -6.26 18.15 -32.37
N PRO A 226 -5.25 17.27 -32.20
CA PRO A 226 -5.51 15.85 -32.00
C PRO A 226 -6.26 15.64 -30.68
N GLU A 227 -7.10 14.61 -30.66
CA GLU A 227 -7.65 14.07 -29.41
C GLU A 227 -6.52 13.43 -28.60
N PHE A 228 -6.68 13.40 -27.27
CA PHE A 228 -5.70 12.74 -26.42
C PHE A 228 -5.78 11.23 -26.64
N SER A 229 -4.64 10.59 -26.95
CA SER A 229 -4.60 9.14 -27.15
C SER A 229 -4.53 8.45 -25.79
N CYS A 230 -5.63 7.84 -25.38
CA CYS A 230 -5.66 7.00 -24.19
C CYS A 230 -4.92 5.66 -24.41
N PRO A 231 -4.28 5.10 -23.38
CA PRO A 231 -3.61 3.81 -23.50
C PRO A 231 -4.61 2.65 -23.48
N GLY A 232 -4.33 1.61 -24.27
CA GLY A 232 -5.10 0.37 -24.28
C GLY A 232 -6.55 0.55 -24.75
N GLU A 233 -7.50 0.06 -23.95
CA GLU A 233 -8.94 0.06 -24.26
C GLU A 233 -9.69 1.26 -23.69
N LEU A 234 -8.98 2.16 -23.00
CA LEU A 234 -9.57 3.37 -22.47
C LEU A 234 -9.96 4.32 -23.60
N HIS A 235 -11.08 5.02 -23.43
CA HIS A 235 -11.52 6.06 -24.34
C HIS A 235 -11.40 7.44 -23.68
N PHE A 236 -11.11 8.45 -24.48
CA PHE A 236 -10.96 9.80 -23.99
C PHE A 236 -12.32 10.44 -23.74
N GLU A 237 -12.41 11.15 -22.62
CA GLU A 237 -13.57 11.98 -22.28
C GLU A 237 -13.08 13.37 -21.87
N GLU A 238 -13.58 14.42 -22.54
CA GLU A 238 -13.14 15.80 -22.29
C GLU A 238 -13.64 16.33 -20.94
N GLN A 239 -14.79 15.86 -20.47
CA GLN A 239 -15.40 16.22 -19.18
C GLN A 239 -15.88 14.96 -18.49
N GLY A 240 -14.96 14.24 -17.87
CA GLY A 240 -15.27 13.06 -17.07
C GLY A 240 -14.69 13.14 -15.66
N ASP A 241 -14.97 12.13 -14.85
CA ASP A 241 -14.40 11.99 -13.53
C ASP A 241 -12.86 11.85 -13.60
N ALA A 242 -12.15 12.58 -12.74
CA ALA A 242 -10.70 12.50 -12.65
C ALA A 242 -10.17 11.12 -12.23
N PHE A 243 -11.03 10.31 -11.60
CA PHE A 243 -10.68 9.02 -11.05
C PHE A 243 -11.45 7.92 -11.77
N VAL A 244 -10.71 7.11 -12.54
CA VAL A 244 -11.27 6.01 -13.30
C VAL A 244 -11.69 4.88 -12.34
N PRO A 245 -12.92 4.35 -12.44
CA PRO A 245 -13.32 3.16 -11.72
C PRO A 245 -12.39 1.97 -12.00
N THR A 246 -11.93 1.27 -10.96
CA THR A 246 -11.02 0.12 -11.10
C THR A 246 -11.56 -1.13 -10.43
N CYS A 247 -10.95 -2.29 -10.69
CA CYS A 247 -11.28 -3.52 -9.97
C CYS A 247 -11.00 -3.45 -8.46
N SER A 248 -10.02 -2.68 -8.02
CA SER A 248 -9.79 -2.42 -6.58
C SER A 248 -10.77 -1.41 -5.99
N ASN A 249 -11.21 -0.43 -6.77
CA ASN A 249 -12.12 0.62 -6.35
C ASN A 249 -13.18 0.89 -7.45
N PRO A 250 -14.26 0.07 -7.52
CA PRO A 250 -15.26 0.19 -8.58
C PRO A 250 -16.12 1.45 -8.49
N ALA A 251 -16.15 2.10 -7.33
CA ALA A 251 -16.93 3.31 -7.07
C ALA A 251 -16.03 4.33 -6.36
N PRO A 252 -15.07 4.94 -7.08
CA PRO A 252 -14.23 5.98 -6.50
C PRO A 252 -15.11 7.14 -6.02
N ARG A 253 -14.79 7.69 -4.86
CA ARG A 253 -15.49 8.89 -4.37
C ARG A 253 -15.04 10.07 -5.23
N THR A 254 -15.95 10.61 -6.02
CA THR A 254 -15.73 11.83 -6.79
C THR A 254 -16.62 12.94 -6.22
N ASN A 255 -16.05 14.13 -6.05
CA ASN A 255 -16.86 15.33 -5.82
C ASN A 255 -17.17 15.97 -7.17
N ASP A 256 -18.27 16.73 -7.29
CA ASP A 256 -18.62 17.47 -8.52
C ASP A 256 -17.51 18.42 -9.02
N GLN A 257 -16.52 18.72 -8.17
CA GLN A 257 -15.35 19.54 -8.51
C GLN A 257 -14.18 18.77 -9.14
N ASP A 258 -14.24 17.43 -9.21
CA ASP A 258 -13.19 16.56 -9.73
C ASP A 258 -13.44 16.17 -11.20
N ILE A 259 -14.06 17.06 -11.97
CA ILE A 259 -14.28 16.89 -13.41
C ILE A 259 -13.07 17.42 -14.19
N THR A 260 -12.56 16.64 -15.13
CA THR A 260 -11.41 16.97 -15.97
C THR A 260 -11.41 16.16 -17.27
N SER A 261 -10.51 16.48 -18.20
CA SER A 261 -10.18 15.58 -19.29
C SER A 261 -9.58 14.29 -18.73
N THR A 262 -10.13 13.14 -19.10
CA THR A 262 -9.81 11.83 -18.50
C THR A 262 -9.81 10.71 -19.54
N CYS A 263 -9.30 9.55 -19.17
CA CYS A 263 -9.34 8.32 -19.96
C CYS A 263 -10.14 7.28 -19.18
N VAL A 264 -11.31 6.90 -19.66
CA VAL A 264 -12.25 6.05 -18.91
C VAL A 264 -12.56 4.76 -19.66
N CYS A 265 -12.99 3.74 -18.91
CA CYS A 265 -13.50 2.52 -19.53
C CYS A 265 -14.91 2.75 -20.10
N PRO A 266 -15.30 2.01 -21.16
CA PRO A 266 -16.66 2.05 -21.69
C PRO A 266 -17.73 1.87 -20.59
N GLN A 267 -18.92 2.40 -20.83
CA GLN A 267 -20.01 2.37 -19.85
C GLN A 267 -20.27 0.95 -19.32
N GLY A 268 -20.27 0.79 -17.99
CA GLY A 268 -20.50 -0.50 -17.32
C GLY A 268 -19.24 -1.36 -17.14
N GLN A 269 -18.07 -0.85 -17.50
CA GLN A 269 -16.77 -1.51 -17.27
C GLN A 269 -15.87 -0.70 -16.33
N VAL A 270 -14.90 -1.38 -15.75
CA VAL A 270 -13.87 -0.82 -14.86
C VAL A 270 -12.49 -1.20 -15.36
N LEU A 271 -11.49 -0.39 -15.02
CA LEU A 271 -10.10 -0.65 -15.37
C LEU A 271 -9.56 -1.81 -14.51
N ASN A 272 -8.98 -2.82 -15.16
CA ASN A 272 -8.29 -3.90 -14.47
C ASN A 272 -6.91 -3.45 -13.98
N ASP A 273 -6.87 -2.82 -12.82
CA ASP A 273 -5.65 -2.32 -12.15
C ASP A 273 -4.82 -3.43 -11.48
N ARG A 274 -5.18 -4.70 -11.68
CA ARG A 274 -4.50 -5.89 -11.14
C ARG A 274 -3.77 -6.68 -12.22
N ALA A 275 -3.80 -6.23 -13.46
CA ALA A 275 -3.08 -6.79 -14.60
C ALA A 275 -2.16 -5.75 -15.23
N GLU A 276 -1.15 -6.21 -15.96
CA GLU A 276 -0.33 -5.32 -16.77
C GLU A 276 -1.14 -4.81 -17.97
N GLY A 277 -1.00 -3.51 -18.29
CA GLY A 277 -1.74 -2.86 -19.38
C GLY A 277 -3.00 -2.12 -18.93
N HIS A 278 -3.77 -1.64 -19.89
CA HIS A 278 -4.99 -0.84 -19.66
C HIS A 278 -6.20 -1.52 -20.30
N TYR A 279 -6.64 -2.62 -19.67
CA TYR A 279 -7.77 -3.43 -20.14
C TYR A 279 -9.02 -3.12 -19.33
N CYS A 280 -10.16 -3.01 -20.02
CA CYS A 280 -11.44 -2.73 -19.40
C CYS A 280 -12.24 -4.03 -19.26
N VAL A 281 -12.74 -4.28 -18.05
CA VAL A 281 -13.49 -5.49 -17.73
C VAL A 281 -14.79 -5.15 -17.02
N SER A 282 -15.82 -5.99 -17.16
CA SER A 282 -16.99 -5.87 -16.29
C SER A 282 -16.59 -6.09 -14.83
N GLU A 283 -17.29 -5.47 -13.87
CA GLU A 283 -17.01 -5.67 -12.43
C GLU A 283 -17.02 -7.17 -12.05
N SER A 284 -17.91 -7.96 -12.67
CA SER A 284 -17.99 -9.41 -12.45
C SER A 284 -16.77 -10.20 -12.94
N ALA A 285 -15.98 -9.61 -13.84
CA ALA A 285 -14.77 -10.18 -14.39
C ALA A 285 -13.50 -9.70 -13.68
N CYS A 286 -13.62 -8.91 -12.60
CA CYS A 286 -12.48 -8.46 -11.83
C CYS A 286 -11.77 -9.62 -11.10
N PRO A 287 -10.47 -9.82 -11.32
CA PRO A 287 -9.68 -10.84 -10.62
C PRO A 287 -9.46 -10.44 -9.17
N CYS A 288 -9.21 -11.38 -8.26
CA CYS A 288 -8.87 -11.11 -6.86
C CYS A 288 -7.37 -11.24 -6.63
N VAL A 289 -6.82 -10.48 -5.69
CA VAL A 289 -5.41 -10.62 -5.29
C VAL A 289 -5.35 -11.19 -3.88
N TYR A 290 -4.46 -12.15 -3.66
CA TYR A 290 -4.09 -12.64 -2.33
C TYR A 290 -2.62 -13.05 -2.34
N ALA A 291 -1.85 -12.65 -1.32
CA ALA A 291 -0.42 -12.96 -1.19
C ALA A 291 0.42 -12.70 -2.46
N GLY A 292 0.08 -11.66 -3.22
CA GLY A 292 0.78 -11.29 -4.46
C GLY A 292 0.40 -12.10 -5.70
N ARG A 293 -0.55 -13.04 -5.60
CA ARG A 293 -1.08 -13.79 -6.75
C ARG A 293 -2.47 -13.31 -7.15
N ASN A 294 -2.72 -13.35 -8.46
CA ASN A 294 -4.01 -13.06 -9.07
C ASN A 294 -4.83 -14.33 -9.23
N TYR A 295 -6.10 -14.25 -8.85
CA TYR A 295 -7.10 -15.31 -8.94
C TYR A 295 -8.18 -14.87 -9.92
N ALA A 296 -8.56 -15.77 -10.82
CA ALA A 296 -9.63 -15.51 -11.77
C ALA A 296 -10.98 -15.36 -11.05
N PRO A 297 -11.94 -14.65 -11.66
CA PRO A 297 -13.31 -14.62 -11.15
C PRO A 297 -13.87 -16.03 -10.95
N LYS A 298 -14.53 -16.26 -9.82
CA LYS A 298 -15.06 -17.57 -9.36
C LYS A 298 -14.00 -18.62 -9.02
N GLU A 299 -12.72 -18.30 -9.12
CA GLU A 299 -11.68 -19.18 -8.61
C GLU A 299 -11.76 -19.26 -7.08
N GLU A 300 -11.48 -20.45 -6.55
CA GLU A 300 -11.61 -20.74 -5.13
C GLU A 300 -10.25 -21.03 -4.51
N ARG A 301 -9.99 -20.38 -3.37
CA ARG A 301 -8.91 -20.73 -2.44
C ARG A 301 -9.50 -21.59 -1.33
N ARG A 302 -9.09 -22.86 -1.26
CA ARG A 302 -9.57 -23.82 -0.25
C ARG A 302 -8.45 -24.19 0.72
N THR A 303 -8.72 -24.12 2.02
CA THR A 303 -7.94 -24.74 3.08
C THR A 303 -8.81 -25.78 3.80
N LYS A 304 -8.23 -26.54 4.73
CA LYS A 304 -8.99 -27.44 5.64
C LYS A 304 -10.06 -26.71 6.46
N CYS A 305 -9.95 -25.40 6.61
CA CYS A 305 -10.72 -24.63 7.58
C CYS A 305 -11.58 -23.54 6.95
N GLN A 306 -11.25 -23.13 5.73
CA GLN A 306 -11.93 -22.03 5.08
C GLN A 306 -11.86 -22.19 3.57
N THR A 307 -12.98 -21.94 2.92
CA THR A 307 -13.07 -21.75 1.47
C THR A 307 -13.41 -20.29 1.19
N CYS A 308 -12.62 -19.66 0.32
CA CYS A 308 -12.83 -18.31 -0.18
C CYS A 308 -12.98 -18.34 -1.69
N MET A 309 -14.01 -17.69 -2.22
CA MET A 309 -14.23 -17.55 -3.65
C MET A 309 -13.99 -16.11 -4.08
N CYS A 310 -13.33 -15.93 -5.22
CA CYS A 310 -13.20 -14.62 -5.84
C CYS A 310 -14.51 -14.21 -6.51
N TYR A 311 -15.10 -13.10 -6.08
CA TYR A 311 -16.33 -12.55 -6.65
C TYR A 311 -16.25 -11.03 -6.74
N ASN A 312 -16.42 -10.48 -7.94
CA ASN A 312 -16.35 -9.03 -8.21
C ASN A 312 -15.09 -8.36 -7.65
N GLY A 313 -13.92 -8.98 -7.83
CA GLY A 313 -12.66 -8.47 -7.27
C GLY A 313 -12.55 -8.52 -5.74
N LYS A 314 -13.49 -9.18 -5.04
CA LYS A 314 -13.51 -9.35 -3.58
C LYS A 314 -13.51 -10.82 -3.18
N TRP A 315 -12.98 -11.09 -1.99
CA TRP A 315 -13.02 -12.44 -1.41
C TRP A 315 -14.31 -12.64 -0.61
N ILE A 316 -15.09 -13.64 -1.00
CA ILE A 316 -16.23 -14.13 -0.22
C ILE A 316 -15.80 -15.43 0.45
N CYS A 317 -15.62 -15.40 1.77
CA CYS A 317 -15.13 -16.54 2.54
C CYS A 317 -16.20 -17.15 3.43
N SER A 318 -16.14 -18.47 3.59
CA SER A 318 -16.85 -19.20 4.63
C SER A 318 -16.30 -18.85 6.03
N GLN A 319 -17.05 -19.20 7.08
CA GLN A 319 -16.58 -19.08 8.46
C GLN A 319 -15.33 -19.93 8.65
N ASN A 320 -14.30 -19.37 9.28
CA ASN A 320 -13.08 -20.10 9.59
C ASN A 320 -13.35 -21.13 10.70
N SER A 321 -13.26 -22.42 10.38
CA SER A 321 -13.48 -23.52 11.32
C SER A 321 -12.17 -24.11 11.87
N CYS A 322 -11.03 -23.47 11.65
CA CYS A 322 -9.76 -23.90 12.24
C CYS A 322 -9.85 -23.74 13.77
N PRO A 323 -9.57 -24.81 14.54
CA PRO A 323 -9.45 -24.65 15.98
C PRO A 323 -8.26 -23.77 16.30
N SER A 324 -8.45 -22.79 17.19
CA SER A 324 -7.36 -22.02 17.78
C SER A 324 -6.38 -22.98 18.46
N ARG A 325 -5.10 -22.75 18.23
CA ARG A 325 -4.04 -23.66 18.66
C ARG A 325 -2.84 -22.87 19.12
N CYS A 326 -2.46 -23.07 20.39
CA CYS A 326 -1.17 -22.59 20.85
C CYS A 326 -0.08 -23.51 20.30
N VAL A 327 0.98 -22.91 19.77
CA VAL A 327 2.12 -23.60 19.14
C VAL A 327 3.40 -23.14 19.80
N ILE A 328 4.20 -24.07 20.33
CA ILE A 328 5.50 -23.79 20.92
C ILE A 328 6.55 -24.67 20.22
N GLU A 329 7.35 -24.04 19.37
CA GLU A 329 8.36 -24.68 18.52
C GLU A 329 9.75 -24.19 18.90
N GLY A 330 10.36 -24.82 19.92
CA GLY A 330 11.57 -24.30 20.55
C GLY A 330 11.27 -22.97 21.24
N GLN A 331 12.01 -21.91 20.90
CA GLN A 331 11.80 -20.57 21.46
C GLN A 331 10.66 -19.77 20.82
N PHE A 332 10.04 -20.26 19.74
CA PHE A 332 8.97 -19.56 19.02
C PHE A 332 7.60 -19.97 19.56
N VAL A 333 6.79 -18.99 19.94
CA VAL A 333 5.44 -19.21 20.47
C VAL A 333 4.42 -18.53 19.55
N THR A 334 3.32 -19.24 19.27
CA THR A 334 2.07 -18.67 18.73
C THR A 334 0.98 -18.90 19.78
N THR A 335 0.35 -17.83 20.25
CA THR A 335 -0.77 -17.90 21.22
C THR A 335 -2.01 -18.53 20.60
N PHE A 336 -3.04 -18.80 21.41
CA PHE A 336 -4.32 -19.29 20.91
C PHE A 336 -4.99 -18.31 19.92
N ASP A 337 -4.76 -17.00 20.10
CA ASP A 337 -5.35 -15.94 19.29
C ASP A 337 -4.46 -15.55 18.09
N GLY A 338 -3.28 -16.16 17.97
CA GLY A 338 -2.43 -16.10 16.79
C GLY A 338 -1.25 -15.13 16.89
N LYS A 339 -1.02 -14.51 18.07
CA LYS A 339 0.14 -13.64 18.30
C LYS A 339 1.42 -14.45 18.35
N GLN A 340 2.40 -14.04 17.56
CA GLN A 340 3.70 -14.71 17.45
C GLN A 340 4.80 -13.94 18.16
N TYR A 341 5.64 -14.63 18.92
CA TYR A 341 6.79 -14.03 19.61
C TYR A 341 7.88 -15.04 19.96
N THR A 342 8.99 -14.56 20.50
CA THR A 342 10.15 -15.36 20.90
C THR A 342 10.40 -15.28 22.39
N LEU A 343 10.70 -16.42 23.01
CA LEU A 343 11.09 -16.49 24.41
C LEU A 343 12.50 -15.89 24.64
N PRO A 344 12.72 -15.18 25.77
CA PRO A 344 13.97 -14.48 26.02
C PRO A 344 15.07 -15.34 26.66
N GLY A 345 14.71 -16.46 27.28
CA GLY A 345 15.64 -17.31 28.04
C GLY A 345 15.32 -18.79 27.98
N LYS A 346 16.35 -19.63 28.17
CA LYS A 346 16.28 -21.09 28.26
C LYS A 346 15.92 -21.50 29.69
N CYS A 347 14.65 -21.37 30.05
CA CYS A 347 14.14 -21.57 31.40
C CYS A 347 12.95 -22.53 31.43
N SER A 348 12.38 -22.70 32.61
CA SER A 348 11.10 -23.38 32.79
C SER A 348 9.98 -22.34 32.75
N TYR A 349 8.92 -22.58 31.98
CA TYR A 349 7.81 -21.62 31.83
C TYR A 349 6.45 -22.28 31.96
N MET A 350 5.49 -21.52 32.47
CA MET A 350 4.07 -21.86 32.42
C MET A 350 3.55 -21.64 31.00
N ALA A 351 3.49 -22.71 30.19
CA ALA A 351 2.98 -22.61 28.82
C ALA A 351 1.50 -22.24 28.81
N SER A 352 0.69 -22.95 29.59
CA SER A 352 -0.71 -22.59 29.81
C SER A 352 -1.23 -23.22 31.10
N LYS A 353 -2.13 -22.51 31.77
CA LYS A 353 -2.80 -22.91 33.01
C LYS A 353 -4.27 -22.60 32.89
N GLY A 354 -5.12 -23.57 33.22
CA GLY A 354 -6.55 -23.38 33.44
C GLY A 354 -6.94 -23.62 34.90
N PHE A 355 -8.22 -23.90 35.15
CA PHE A 355 -8.74 -24.08 36.51
C PHE A 355 -8.15 -25.30 37.23
N ASN A 356 -8.12 -26.46 36.58
CA ASN A 356 -7.66 -27.74 37.15
C ASN A 356 -6.50 -28.38 36.37
N TRP A 357 -5.82 -27.62 35.52
CA TRP A 357 -4.75 -28.16 34.69
C TRP A 357 -3.64 -27.12 34.50
N THR A 358 -2.40 -27.60 34.41
CA THR A 358 -1.22 -26.79 34.10
C THR A 358 -0.34 -27.52 33.11
N ILE A 359 0.28 -26.76 32.23
CA ILE A 359 1.25 -27.23 31.26
C ILE A 359 2.52 -26.41 31.42
N THR A 360 3.60 -27.07 31.80
CA THR A 360 4.91 -26.45 32.00
C THR A 360 5.89 -26.99 30.98
N ILE A 361 6.67 -26.10 30.37
CA ILE A 361 7.75 -26.45 29.44
C ILE A 361 9.09 -26.19 30.11
N HIS A 362 10.07 -27.07 29.86
CA HIS A 362 11.42 -26.96 30.40
C HIS A 362 12.42 -26.99 29.25
N PHE A 363 13.21 -25.93 29.12
CA PHE A 363 14.28 -25.86 28.13
C PHE A 363 15.53 -26.64 28.56
N SER A 364 16.32 -27.03 27.56
CA SER A 364 17.68 -27.51 27.74
C SER A 364 18.59 -26.39 28.25
N GLU A 365 19.56 -26.72 29.11
CA GLU A 365 20.57 -25.77 29.59
C GLU A 365 21.49 -25.30 28.45
N THR A 366 21.79 -26.18 27.50
CA THR A 366 22.76 -25.95 26.42
C THR A 366 22.12 -25.36 25.18
N THR A 367 20.94 -25.85 24.79
CA THR A 367 20.28 -25.50 23.52
C THR A 367 18.95 -24.78 23.72
N SER A 368 18.51 -23.98 22.74
CA SER A 368 17.17 -23.35 22.76
C SER A 368 16.04 -24.31 22.32
N SER A 369 16.14 -25.57 22.75
CA SER A 369 15.15 -26.62 22.51
C SER A 369 14.48 -27.01 23.83
N ILE A 370 13.20 -27.40 23.73
CA ILE A 370 12.43 -27.91 24.85
C ILE A 370 12.94 -29.33 25.15
N GLN A 371 13.25 -29.60 26.41
CA GLN A 371 13.69 -30.91 26.88
C GLN A 371 12.53 -31.71 27.46
N ASN A 372 11.68 -31.07 28.27
CA ASN A 372 10.55 -31.73 28.93
C ASN A 372 9.28 -30.88 28.84
N VAL A 373 8.14 -31.58 28.78
CA VAL A 373 6.80 -31.00 28.95
C VAL A 373 6.13 -31.76 30.08
N PHE A 374 5.64 -31.04 31.07
CA PHE A 374 4.85 -31.61 32.16
C PHE A 374 3.40 -31.17 32.01
N LEU A 375 2.51 -32.14 31.99
CA LEU A 375 1.08 -31.93 32.06
C LEU A 375 0.62 -32.37 33.44
N GLN A 376 -0.01 -31.47 34.18
CA GLN A 376 -0.69 -31.81 35.41
C GLN A 376 -2.18 -31.57 35.23
N ILE A 377 -2.99 -32.59 35.51
CA ILE A 377 -4.46 -32.49 35.53
C ILE A 377 -4.91 -32.95 36.92
N TYR A 378 -5.57 -32.07 37.66
CA TYR A 378 -5.85 -32.24 39.08
C TYR A 378 -4.56 -32.50 39.89
N GLN A 379 -4.43 -33.70 40.47
CA GLN A 379 -3.27 -34.16 41.23
C GLN A 379 -2.40 -35.16 40.45
N VAL A 380 -2.73 -35.45 39.18
CA VAL A 380 -2.01 -36.42 38.36
C VAL A 380 -1.05 -35.68 37.44
N ARG A 381 0.24 -36.04 37.50
CA ARG A 381 1.31 -35.51 36.66
C ARG A 381 1.70 -36.55 35.61
N PHE A 382 1.82 -36.13 34.37
CA PHE A 382 2.24 -36.96 33.25
C PHE A 382 3.61 -36.50 32.75
N GLU A 383 4.53 -37.46 32.62
CA GLU A 383 5.89 -37.24 32.11
C GLU A 383 6.19 -38.16 30.93
N LYS A 384 7.08 -37.73 30.03
CA LYS A 384 7.43 -38.48 28.81
C LYS A 384 8.00 -39.87 29.10
N GLU A 385 8.88 -40.00 30.11
CA GLU A 385 9.63 -41.24 30.38
C GLU A 385 8.75 -42.39 30.88
N GLU A 386 7.54 -42.12 31.36
CA GLU A 386 6.62 -43.14 31.89
C GLU A 386 5.67 -43.74 30.84
N ILE A 387 5.65 -43.24 29.59
CA ILE A 387 4.68 -43.63 28.56
C ILE A 387 5.23 -44.78 27.70
N ARG A 388 4.94 -46.02 28.11
CA ARG A 388 5.39 -47.23 27.38
C ARG A 388 4.67 -47.47 26.05
N GLU A 389 3.36 -47.20 25.94
CA GLU A 389 2.60 -47.34 24.67
C GLU A 389 1.24 -46.60 24.73
N LEU A 390 0.45 -46.86 25.77
CA LEU A 390 -0.84 -46.22 26.06
C LEU A 390 -0.96 -46.03 27.57
N HIS A 391 -1.25 -44.82 28.02
CA HIS A 391 -1.63 -44.51 29.39
C HIS A 391 -3.06 -43.96 29.39
N GLN A 392 -3.96 -44.60 30.14
CA GLN A 392 -5.35 -44.16 30.25
C GLN A 392 -5.71 -43.97 31.72
N SER A 393 -6.25 -42.80 32.02
CA SER A 393 -6.83 -42.43 33.31
C SER A 393 -8.26 -41.91 33.10
N ASP A 394 -9.01 -41.68 34.17
CA ASP A 394 -10.36 -41.10 34.08
C ASP A 394 -10.38 -39.71 33.42
N ASN A 395 -9.26 -38.98 33.50
CA ASN A 395 -9.15 -37.59 33.06
C ASN A 395 -8.45 -37.41 31.71
N ALA A 396 -7.57 -38.35 31.34
CA ALA A 396 -6.76 -38.24 30.13
C ALA A 396 -6.35 -39.59 29.55
N MET A 397 -6.28 -39.63 28.23
CA MET A 397 -5.72 -40.70 27.42
C MET A 397 -4.47 -40.18 26.71
N VAL A 398 -3.33 -40.84 26.94
CA VAL A 398 -2.02 -40.49 26.39
C VAL A 398 -1.51 -41.67 25.57
N PHE A 399 -1.17 -41.46 24.30
CA PHE A 399 -0.73 -42.53 23.41
C PHE A 399 0.22 -42.02 22.32
N TRP A 400 1.05 -42.93 21.81
CA TRP A 400 1.85 -42.66 20.61
C TRP A 400 0.97 -42.72 19.36
N GLN A 401 0.79 -41.59 18.67
CA GLN A 401 0.11 -41.55 17.38
C GLN A 401 1.02 -42.06 16.24
N SER A 402 2.32 -41.84 16.38
CA SER A 402 3.37 -42.33 15.48
C SER A 402 4.71 -42.32 16.23
N SER A 403 5.79 -42.80 15.61
CA SER A 403 7.13 -42.79 16.22
C SER A 403 7.64 -41.40 16.63
N MET A 404 7.07 -40.31 16.08
CA MET A 404 7.50 -38.93 16.34
C MET A 404 6.47 -38.10 17.10
N TYR A 405 5.27 -38.63 17.36
CA TYR A 405 4.17 -37.85 17.93
C TYR A 405 3.43 -38.59 19.03
N VAL A 406 3.34 -37.95 20.19
CA VAL A 406 2.49 -38.34 21.31
C VAL A 406 1.23 -37.47 21.28
N GLN A 407 0.07 -38.07 21.51
CA GLN A 407 -1.21 -37.41 21.64
C GLN A 407 -1.76 -37.56 23.05
N VAL A 408 -2.34 -36.48 23.56
CA VAL A 408 -3.11 -36.45 24.80
C VAL A 408 -4.51 -35.96 24.49
N LEU A 409 -5.51 -36.76 24.85
CA LEU A 409 -6.92 -36.41 24.78
C LEU A 409 -7.47 -36.39 26.19
N THR A 410 -8.02 -35.25 26.60
CA THR A 410 -8.64 -35.10 27.92
C THR A 410 -10.14 -35.32 27.85
N SER A 411 -10.75 -35.68 28.98
CA SER A 411 -12.20 -35.88 29.11
C SER A 411 -13.00 -34.60 28.86
N PHE A 412 -12.42 -33.43 29.14
CA PHE A 412 -13.05 -32.12 28.91
C PHE A 412 -12.80 -31.56 27.50
N GLY A 413 -12.11 -32.28 26.62
CA GLY A 413 -11.99 -31.93 25.20
C GLY A 413 -10.72 -31.20 24.78
N MET A 414 -9.81 -30.87 25.71
CA MET A 414 -8.46 -30.40 25.37
C MET A 414 -7.67 -31.51 24.67
N LYS A 415 -6.96 -31.14 23.60
CA LYS A 415 -6.07 -32.00 22.82
C LYS A 415 -4.66 -31.44 22.83
N ILE A 416 -3.69 -32.26 23.20
CA ILE A 416 -2.27 -31.88 23.16
C ILE A 416 -1.54 -32.84 22.25
N GLN A 417 -0.78 -32.28 21.31
CA GLN A 417 0.15 -33.04 20.48
C GLN A 417 1.57 -32.63 20.84
N VAL A 418 2.42 -33.62 21.13
CA VAL A 418 3.84 -33.41 21.39
C VAL A 418 4.62 -34.08 20.27
N GLN A 419 5.31 -33.31 19.45
CA GLN A 419 6.34 -33.87 18.57
C GLN A 419 7.56 -34.19 19.43
N THR A 420 8.18 -35.34 19.22
CA THR A 420 9.32 -35.82 20.01
C THR A 420 10.64 -35.86 19.25
N SER A 421 10.60 -35.80 17.92
CA SER A 421 11.76 -35.85 17.03
C SER A 421 11.50 -34.99 15.76
N PRO A 422 12.50 -34.27 15.22
CA PRO A 422 13.88 -34.14 15.73
C PRO A 422 14.01 -33.31 17.01
N ASP A 423 13.04 -32.42 17.27
CA ASP A 423 12.96 -31.62 18.48
C ASP A 423 11.62 -31.82 19.19
N LEU A 424 11.60 -31.58 20.50
CA LEU A 424 10.38 -31.56 21.27
C LEU A 424 9.61 -30.25 20.98
N GLN A 425 8.39 -30.39 20.44
CA GLN A 425 7.52 -29.26 20.10
C GLN A 425 6.11 -29.53 20.63
N LEU A 426 5.46 -28.49 21.15
CA LEU A 426 4.19 -28.59 21.87
C LEU A 426 3.08 -27.87 21.11
N TYR A 427 1.94 -28.53 20.99
CA TYR A 427 0.76 -27.98 20.35
C TYR A 427 -0.49 -28.24 21.19
N ILE A 428 -1.17 -27.18 21.60
CA ILE A 428 -2.33 -27.26 22.50
C ILE A 428 -3.57 -26.75 21.77
N THR A 429 -4.63 -27.53 21.76
CA THR A 429 -5.96 -27.14 21.25
C THR A 429 -6.98 -27.26 22.36
N LEU A 430 -7.66 -26.16 22.65
CA LEU A 430 -8.70 -26.09 23.66
C LEU A 430 -10.10 -26.16 23.03
N PRO A 431 -11.10 -26.71 23.74
CA PRO A 431 -12.49 -26.63 23.34
C PRO A 431 -13.04 -25.21 23.54
N GLN A 432 -14.12 -24.87 22.84
CA GLN A 432 -14.77 -23.54 22.97
C GLN A 432 -15.27 -23.23 24.40
N SER A 433 -15.47 -24.25 25.24
CA SER A 433 -15.87 -24.06 26.64
C SER A 433 -14.80 -23.38 27.50
N GLU A 434 -13.54 -23.34 27.05
CA GLU A 434 -12.41 -22.75 27.78
C GLU A 434 -12.05 -21.34 27.29
N VAL A 435 -12.86 -20.73 26.41
CA VAL A 435 -12.61 -19.37 25.89
C VAL A 435 -12.48 -18.37 27.05
N GLY A 436 -11.40 -17.60 27.07
CA GLY A 436 -11.11 -16.59 28.10
C GLY A 436 -10.64 -17.13 29.45
N MET A 437 -10.53 -18.46 29.61
CA MET A 437 -10.11 -19.09 30.88
C MET A 437 -8.60 -19.32 31.04
N PRO A 438 -7.83 -19.72 30.00
CA PRO A 438 -6.42 -20.04 30.21
C PRO A 438 -5.60 -18.79 30.49
N GLU A 439 -4.46 -18.98 31.16
CA GLU A 439 -3.42 -17.98 31.34
C GLU A 439 -2.06 -18.60 31.03
N GLY A 440 -1.03 -17.79 30.77
CA GLY A 440 0.33 -18.26 30.50
C GLY A 440 0.88 -17.74 29.17
N LEU A 441 1.97 -18.37 28.71
CA LEU A 441 2.61 -18.04 27.43
C LEU A 441 1.66 -18.17 26.23
N CYS A 442 0.66 -19.05 26.29
CA CYS A 442 -0.29 -19.26 25.21
C CYS A 442 -1.40 -18.19 25.11
N GLY A 443 -1.40 -17.16 25.97
CA GLY A 443 -2.44 -16.14 25.99
C GLY A 443 -3.72 -16.61 26.69
N ASN A 444 -4.80 -15.84 26.53
CA ASN A 444 -6.07 -16.04 27.25
C ASN A 444 -7.20 -16.65 26.40
N TYR A 445 -6.98 -16.87 25.10
CA TYR A 445 -7.91 -17.56 24.20
C TYR A 445 -9.27 -16.86 24.10
N ASN A 446 -9.27 -15.56 23.81
CA ASN A 446 -10.48 -14.74 23.71
C ASN A 446 -10.70 -14.13 22.32
N THR A 447 -9.90 -14.51 21.33
CA THR A 447 -9.84 -13.98 19.94
C THR A 447 -9.29 -12.56 19.79
N ASP A 448 -8.67 -12.01 20.83
CA ASP A 448 -7.97 -10.73 20.84
C ASP A 448 -6.46 -10.94 21.03
N THR A 449 -5.65 -10.39 20.13
CA THR A 449 -4.18 -10.49 20.24
C THR A 449 -3.57 -9.33 21.03
N THR A 450 -4.37 -8.31 21.36
CA THR A 450 -3.87 -7.09 21.99
C THR A 450 -3.56 -7.29 23.48
N ASP A 451 -4.25 -8.22 24.13
CA ASP A 451 -4.12 -8.55 25.56
C ASP A 451 -3.42 -9.91 25.81
N ASP A 452 -3.05 -10.65 24.77
CA ASP A 452 -2.26 -11.89 24.84
C ASP A 452 -0.97 -11.79 25.68
N PHE A 453 -0.42 -10.58 25.84
CA PHE A 453 0.74 -10.31 26.69
C PHE A 453 0.35 -9.87 28.11
N THR A 454 -0.70 -10.48 28.65
CA THR A 454 -1.06 -10.33 30.06
C THR A 454 -0.08 -11.10 30.94
N THR A 455 0.61 -10.40 31.81
CA THR A 455 1.58 -10.96 32.75
C THR A 455 0.90 -11.81 33.82
N SER A 456 1.68 -12.59 34.57
CA SER A 456 1.20 -13.32 35.75
C SER A 456 0.62 -12.44 36.88
N SER A 457 0.86 -11.11 36.83
CA SER A 457 0.26 -10.12 37.73
C SER A 457 -0.99 -9.45 37.17
N GLY A 458 -1.44 -9.82 35.96
CA GLY A 458 -2.63 -9.28 35.31
C GLY A 458 -2.41 -7.96 34.56
N ILE A 459 -1.17 -7.58 34.28
CA ILE A 459 -0.83 -6.34 33.55
C ILE A 459 -0.57 -6.69 32.08
N VAL A 460 -1.13 -5.92 31.15
CA VAL A 460 -0.85 -6.07 29.72
C VAL A 460 0.45 -5.37 29.35
N GLU A 461 1.41 -6.12 28.83
CA GLU A 461 2.70 -5.62 28.35
C GLU A 461 2.69 -5.39 26.83
N ASN A 462 3.44 -4.38 26.38
CA ASN A 462 3.62 -4.13 24.94
C ASN A 462 4.76 -4.95 24.34
N ALA A 463 5.64 -5.51 25.17
CA ALA A 463 6.83 -6.25 24.77
C ALA A 463 6.77 -7.71 25.25
N ALA A 464 7.25 -8.63 24.42
CA ALA A 464 7.23 -10.05 24.71
C ALA A 464 8.12 -10.47 25.89
N GLU A 465 9.22 -9.75 26.12
CA GLU A 465 10.22 -10.09 27.15
C GLU A 465 9.69 -9.97 28.59
N PRO A 466 9.17 -8.80 29.05
CA PRO A 466 8.61 -8.70 30.40
C PRO A 466 7.41 -9.64 30.61
N PHE A 467 6.58 -9.82 29.58
CA PHE A 467 5.50 -10.80 29.56
C PHE A 467 6.01 -12.23 29.80
N ALA A 468 6.94 -12.71 28.96
CA ALA A 468 7.43 -14.08 29.04
C ALA A 468 8.17 -14.37 30.34
N LEU A 469 8.96 -13.41 30.85
CA LEU A 469 9.65 -13.54 32.12
C LEU A 469 8.69 -13.58 33.31
N SER A 470 7.53 -12.90 33.25
CA SER A 470 6.52 -13.00 34.32
C SER A 470 5.95 -14.43 34.49
N TRP A 471 6.07 -15.26 33.45
CA TRP A 471 5.59 -16.64 33.41
C TRP A 471 6.71 -17.68 33.60
N SER A 472 7.92 -17.26 33.99
CA SER A 472 9.00 -18.20 34.34
C SER A 472 8.77 -18.87 35.68
N VAL A 473 9.16 -20.14 35.79
CA VAL A 473 9.17 -20.88 37.04
C VAL A 473 10.52 -20.63 37.71
N GLY A 474 10.58 -19.59 38.54
CA GLY A 474 11.81 -19.11 39.18
C GLY A 474 12.58 -18.08 38.36
N ASP A 475 13.79 -17.74 38.80
CA ASP A 475 14.64 -16.74 38.16
C ASP A 475 15.10 -17.22 36.77
N CYS A 476 14.87 -16.38 35.76
CA CYS A 476 15.20 -16.70 34.38
C CYS A 476 16.13 -15.65 33.76
N PRO A 477 17.39 -15.99 33.43
CA PRO A 477 18.26 -15.08 32.72
C PRO A 477 17.87 -14.95 31.24
N VAL A 478 17.97 -13.73 30.70
CA VAL A 478 17.81 -13.47 29.26
C VAL A 478 19.08 -13.96 28.55
N ASN A 479 19.02 -15.18 28.01
CA ASN A 479 20.18 -15.88 27.44
C ASN A 479 19.92 -16.50 26.05
N ILE A 480 18.81 -16.15 25.40
CA ILE A 480 18.55 -16.45 23.99
C ILE A 480 18.88 -15.20 23.15
N PRO A 481 19.92 -15.24 22.30
CA PRO A 481 20.28 -14.10 21.48
C PRO A 481 19.16 -13.69 20.51
N LYS A 482 18.85 -12.39 20.47
CA LYS A 482 17.92 -11.79 19.49
C LYS A 482 18.57 -11.55 18.13
N VAL A 483 19.89 -11.38 18.12
CA VAL A 483 20.69 -11.07 16.94
C VAL A 483 21.66 -12.21 16.69
N CYS A 484 21.93 -12.45 15.41
CA CYS A 484 22.95 -13.38 14.99
C CYS A 484 24.34 -12.84 15.35
N ILE A 485 25.10 -13.58 16.16
CA ILE A 485 26.44 -13.13 16.61
C ILE A 485 27.53 -13.70 15.69
N ASN A 486 27.30 -14.87 15.10
CA ASN A 486 28.27 -15.56 14.25
C ASN A 486 27.98 -15.29 12.77
N THR A 487 28.89 -14.58 12.10
CA THR A 487 28.76 -14.20 10.70
C THR A 487 28.70 -15.39 9.73
N ASP A 488 29.46 -16.46 9.97
CA ASP A 488 29.43 -17.66 9.11
C ASP A 488 28.08 -18.38 9.22
N ASN A 489 27.55 -18.49 10.45
CA ASN A 489 26.22 -19.04 10.67
C ASN A 489 25.14 -18.14 10.06
N GLU A 490 25.32 -16.82 10.07
CA GLU A 490 24.42 -15.85 9.45
C GLU A 490 24.34 -16.08 7.93
N ILE A 491 25.50 -16.15 7.27
CA ILE A 491 25.60 -16.36 5.82
C ILE A 491 24.95 -17.69 5.44
N PHE A 492 25.25 -18.76 6.17
CA PHE A 492 24.63 -20.06 5.95
C PHE A 492 23.10 -20.00 6.13
N ALA A 493 22.64 -19.35 7.19
CA ALA A 493 21.22 -19.25 7.50
C ALA A 493 20.47 -18.42 6.45
N ASP A 494 21.01 -17.29 6.01
CA ASP A 494 20.41 -16.44 4.98
C ASP A 494 20.29 -17.20 3.65
N GLU A 495 21.37 -17.85 3.21
CA GLU A 495 21.38 -18.62 1.95
C GLU A 495 20.38 -19.77 1.99
N LYS A 496 20.34 -20.56 3.08
CA LYS A 496 19.52 -21.77 3.14
C LYS A 496 18.06 -21.49 3.48
N CYS A 497 17.76 -20.50 4.32
CA CYS A 497 16.40 -20.11 4.64
C CYS A 497 15.69 -19.40 3.46
N HIS A 498 16.44 -18.88 2.48
CA HIS A 498 15.90 -18.29 1.25
C HIS A 498 14.93 -19.23 0.50
N THR A 499 15.06 -20.55 0.65
CA THR A 499 14.14 -21.54 0.06
C THR A 499 12.66 -21.31 0.45
N LEU A 500 12.40 -20.70 1.61
CA LEU A 500 11.06 -20.33 2.07
C LEU A 500 10.46 -19.12 1.33
N ARG A 501 11.26 -18.43 0.52
CA ARG A 501 10.88 -17.24 -0.26
C ARG A 501 11.04 -17.43 -1.77
N ASP A 502 11.60 -18.54 -2.22
CA ASP A 502 11.70 -18.86 -3.64
C ASP A 502 10.30 -19.09 -4.24
N SER A 503 9.86 -18.18 -5.11
CA SER A 503 8.55 -18.21 -5.78
C SER A 503 8.34 -19.42 -6.70
N SER A 504 9.43 -20.08 -7.11
CA SER A 504 9.45 -21.29 -7.92
C SER A 504 9.84 -22.55 -7.12
N GLY A 505 10.13 -22.37 -5.83
CA GLY A 505 10.65 -23.41 -4.95
C GLY A 505 9.59 -24.41 -4.48
N ILE A 506 10.06 -25.45 -3.76
CA ILE A 506 9.20 -26.55 -3.29
C ILE A 506 8.06 -26.07 -2.37
N PHE A 507 8.29 -24.96 -1.65
CA PHE A 507 7.35 -24.34 -0.72
C PHE A 507 6.35 -23.38 -1.37
N ALA A 508 6.51 -23.04 -2.65
CA ALA A 508 5.72 -22.01 -3.34
C ALA A 508 4.22 -22.30 -3.42
N LYS A 509 3.81 -23.57 -3.28
CA LYS A 509 2.39 -23.96 -3.18
C LYS A 509 1.73 -23.50 -1.88
N CYS A 510 2.53 -23.16 -0.87
CA CYS A 510 2.04 -22.82 0.45
C CYS A 510 1.85 -21.32 0.70
N TYR A 511 2.47 -20.47 -0.14
CA TYR A 511 2.56 -19.03 0.11
C TYR A 511 1.17 -18.36 0.17
N ASP A 512 0.18 -18.94 -0.51
CA ASP A 512 -1.22 -18.50 -0.49
C ASP A 512 -2.01 -18.92 0.77
N HIS A 513 -1.40 -19.69 1.66
CA HIS A 513 -2.10 -20.31 2.78
C HIS A 513 -1.41 -20.04 4.11
N VAL A 514 -0.08 -19.87 4.11
CA VAL A 514 0.72 -19.59 5.30
C VAL A 514 1.69 -18.45 4.99
N PRO A 515 1.67 -17.33 5.73
CA PRO A 515 2.63 -16.24 5.55
C PRO A 515 4.07 -16.72 5.80
N THR A 516 4.98 -16.43 4.87
CA THR A 516 6.38 -16.92 4.92
C THR A 516 7.30 -16.07 5.76
N ASP A 517 7.01 -14.78 5.95
CA ASP A 517 7.94 -13.82 6.55
C ASP A 517 8.38 -14.18 7.96
N ASN A 518 7.45 -14.62 8.80
CA ASN A 518 7.75 -14.99 10.18
C ASN A 518 8.55 -16.30 10.25
N TYR A 519 8.22 -17.28 9.40
CA TYR A 519 8.96 -18.53 9.31
C TYR A 519 10.37 -18.34 8.75
N HIS A 520 10.55 -17.44 7.79
CA HIS A 520 11.86 -17.07 7.27
C HIS A 520 12.74 -16.42 8.36
N LYS A 521 12.19 -15.44 9.10
CA LYS A 521 12.89 -14.83 10.24
C LYS A 521 13.23 -15.86 11.32
N ALA A 522 12.28 -16.72 11.68
CA ALA A 522 12.48 -17.80 12.64
C ALA A 522 13.55 -18.80 12.18
N CYS A 523 13.57 -19.14 10.88
CA CYS A 523 14.58 -20.00 10.28
C CYS A 523 15.98 -19.40 10.42
N ILE A 524 16.15 -18.12 10.08
CA ILE A 524 17.44 -17.44 10.22
C ILE A 524 17.89 -17.42 11.67
N GLN A 525 17.01 -16.98 12.57
CA GLN A 525 17.33 -16.87 14.00
C GLN A 525 17.69 -18.22 14.61
N ARG A 526 16.90 -19.27 14.34
CA ARG A 526 17.16 -20.63 14.84
C ARG A 526 18.48 -21.17 14.30
N THR A 527 18.69 -21.10 13.00
CA THR A 527 19.89 -21.64 12.34
C THR A 527 21.13 -20.90 12.81
N CYS A 528 21.08 -19.57 12.93
CA CYS A 528 22.24 -18.81 13.37
C CYS A 528 22.65 -19.11 14.83
N THR A 529 21.67 -19.13 15.73
CA THR A 529 21.90 -19.36 17.17
C THR A 529 22.20 -20.83 17.51
N CYS A 530 22.24 -21.70 16.51
CA CYS A 530 22.59 -23.10 16.67
C CYS A 530 24.07 -23.25 17.03
N GLY A 531 24.36 -23.98 18.12
CA GLY A 531 25.74 -24.21 18.56
C GLY A 531 26.47 -25.21 17.66
N THR A 532 25.93 -26.42 17.52
CA THR A 532 26.43 -27.48 16.64
C THR A 532 25.26 -28.03 15.82
N GLY A 533 25.54 -28.53 14.60
CA GLY A 533 24.49 -29.12 13.75
C GLY A 533 23.61 -28.10 13.03
N LEU A 534 24.21 -27.11 12.34
CA LEU A 534 23.49 -26.08 11.56
C LEU A 534 22.44 -26.66 10.62
N GLN A 535 22.79 -27.75 9.91
CA GLN A 535 21.88 -28.44 9.00
C GLN A 535 20.63 -28.96 9.73
N GLN A 536 20.79 -29.52 10.93
CA GLN A 536 19.67 -30.03 11.72
C GLN A 536 18.75 -28.90 12.18
N CYS A 537 19.32 -27.80 12.68
CA CYS A 537 18.56 -26.60 13.07
C CYS A 537 17.77 -26.00 11.90
N LEU A 538 18.39 -25.91 10.72
CA LEU A 538 17.75 -25.52 9.47
C LEU A 538 16.57 -26.46 9.14
N CYS A 539 16.81 -27.77 9.15
CA CYS A 539 15.78 -28.75 8.81
C CYS A 539 14.58 -28.72 9.74
N VAL A 540 14.78 -28.44 11.03
CA VAL A 540 13.67 -28.23 11.98
C VAL A 540 12.86 -26.99 11.61
N ALA A 541 13.52 -25.87 11.29
CA ALA A 541 12.83 -24.65 10.90
C ALA A 541 12.02 -24.82 9.60
N LEU A 542 12.58 -25.50 8.60
CA LEU A 542 11.89 -25.84 7.36
C LEU A 542 10.71 -26.81 7.60
N ALA A 543 10.88 -27.78 8.49
CA ALA A 543 9.82 -28.71 8.88
C ALA A 543 8.62 -27.99 9.52
N ASN A 544 8.86 -26.95 10.32
CA ASN A 544 7.79 -26.17 10.94
C ASN A 544 6.91 -25.48 9.88
N TYR A 545 7.53 -24.91 8.84
CA TYR A 545 6.77 -24.32 7.73
C TYR A 545 6.02 -25.39 6.92
N ALA A 546 6.67 -26.52 6.61
CA ALA A 546 6.02 -27.64 5.94
C ALA A 546 4.79 -28.17 6.72
N LYS A 547 4.89 -28.21 8.05
CA LYS A 547 3.82 -28.62 8.96
C LYS A 547 2.68 -27.61 9.02
N ALA A 548 3.00 -26.32 9.10
CA ALA A 548 1.99 -25.25 9.00
C ALA A 548 1.20 -25.38 7.70
N CYS A 549 1.89 -25.70 6.59
CA CYS A 549 1.26 -25.98 5.31
C CYS A 549 0.30 -27.19 5.35
N ALA A 550 0.78 -28.31 5.90
CA ALA A 550 -0.01 -29.53 6.04
C ALA A 550 -1.24 -29.33 6.95
N ASN A 551 -1.14 -28.45 7.95
CA ASN A 551 -2.26 -28.05 8.81
C ASN A 551 -3.33 -27.28 8.04
N GLN A 552 -2.95 -26.52 7.00
CA GLN A 552 -3.90 -25.92 6.05
C GLN A 552 -4.43 -26.91 5.00
N GLY A 553 -3.91 -28.14 4.98
CA GLY A 553 -4.28 -29.19 4.03
C GLY A 553 -3.48 -29.19 2.74
N ILE A 554 -2.40 -28.40 2.69
CA ILE A 554 -1.56 -28.26 1.51
C ILE A 554 -0.35 -29.16 1.68
N THR A 555 -0.23 -30.16 0.79
CA THR A 555 0.91 -31.06 0.79
C THR A 555 2.06 -30.42 0.02
N VAL A 556 3.10 -30.02 0.74
CA VAL A 556 4.41 -29.74 0.16
C VAL A 556 5.01 -31.07 -0.30
N GLY A 557 5.67 -31.09 -1.47
CA GLY A 557 6.32 -32.30 -1.99
C GLY A 557 7.47 -32.79 -1.09
N ASP A 558 8.41 -33.57 -1.64
CA ASP A 558 9.58 -34.05 -0.89
C ASP A 558 10.61 -32.93 -0.65
N TRP A 559 10.23 -31.99 0.22
CA TRP A 559 11.04 -30.84 0.62
C TRP A 559 12.32 -31.31 1.33
N ARG A 560 12.27 -32.43 2.05
CA ARG A 560 13.44 -32.99 2.73
C ARG A 560 14.55 -33.29 1.76
N ARG A 561 14.25 -34.00 0.66
CA ARG A 561 15.23 -34.25 -0.39
C ARG A 561 15.67 -32.96 -1.07
N ALA A 562 14.74 -32.03 -1.33
CA ALA A 562 15.06 -30.77 -1.99
C ALA A 562 15.99 -29.85 -1.18
N THR A 563 15.98 -29.96 0.15
CA THR A 563 16.77 -29.09 1.06
C THR A 563 17.86 -29.84 1.83
N ASN A 564 18.19 -31.08 1.42
CA ASN A 564 19.18 -31.96 2.09
C ASN A 564 18.87 -32.22 3.58
N CYS A 565 17.60 -32.45 3.90
CA CYS A 565 17.07 -32.75 5.24
C CYS A 565 16.58 -34.21 5.36
N SER A 566 17.29 -35.12 4.69
CA SER A 566 16.88 -36.53 4.48
C SER A 566 17.15 -37.47 5.66
N GLU A 567 17.36 -36.94 6.87
CA GLU A 567 17.51 -37.74 8.10
C GLU A 567 16.21 -37.79 8.91
#